data_AF-A0A7Z9G5R8-F1
#
_entry.id   AF-A0A7Z9G5R8-F1
#
_cell.length_a   1.000
_cell.length_b   1.000
_cell.length_c   1.000
_cell.angle_alpha   90.00
_cell.angle_beta   90.00
_cell.angle_gamma   90.00
#
_symmetry.space_group_name_H-M   'P 1'
#
loop_
_entity.id
_entity.type
_entity.pdbx_description
1 polymer ?
#
loop_
_entity_poly.entity_id
_entity_poly.type
_entity_poly.pdbx_seq_one_letter_code
_entity_poly.pdbx_strand_id
1 'polypeptide(L)'
;MRNFVSIMLLGLAITACDENLTYAQHEDYVGTPPVSLNCQPNLDGQIDLAELTLPLGVLASYRVSPPGETRSVDLVGELLDGLQVWDWSADQTTDQHAELGVIDISTRWYAKHFDSAAFAVAVDAASRLEAIYIAGEDALYLLGFGSQEEAPTEGQTRLIFEEAVEFYRFPLKPGMAWQSMGEVLNGSYLGSPFAARYDYDFNVEAMGELHLPDVSFTQAHLVHQALTITPLVGPITVQRQASFLFECFGEVARATSHIDESEQHFTEAAEVRVMGL
;
A
#
# COMPACT_ATOMS: atom_id res chain seq x y z
N MET A 1 51.17 71.83 -51.40
CA MET A 1 52.12 70.95 -50.70
C MET A 1 51.47 70.44 -49.43
N ARG A 2 51.40 69.10 -49.26
CA ARG A 2 51.27 68.30 -48.01
C ARG A 2 50.23 68.75 -46.98
N ASN A 3 49.10 68.08 -46.77
CA ASN A 3 48.84 66.71 -46.27
C ASN A 3 48.39 66.68 -44.79
N PHE A 4 47.20 66.09 -44.59
CA PHE A 4 46.64 65.33 -43.45
C PHE A 4 46.43 66.05 -42.10
N VAL A 5 45.19 66.21 -41.59
CA VAL A 5 44.15 65.24 -41.15
C VAL A 5 44.48 64.61 -39.79
N SER A 6 43.69 64.97 -38.77
CA SER A 6 42.75 64.10 -38.03
C SER A 6 42.71 64.38 -36.52
N ILE A 7 41.57 64.95 -36.11
CA ILE A 7 40.96 64.87 -34.79
C ILE A 7 40.15 63.56 -34.79
N MET A 8 40.27 62.68 -33.78
CA MET A 8 39.07 62.12 -33.13
C MET A 8 39.36 61.31 -31.86
N LEU A 9 38.40 61.46 -30.95
CA LEU A 9 38.20 60.88 -29.64
C LEU A 9 38.44 59.36 -29.54
N LEU A 10 39.00 59.02 -28.38
CA LEU A 10 39.04 57.71 -27.77
C LEU A 10 37.62 57.27 -27.36
N GLY A 11 37.05 56.29 -28.08
CA GLY A 11 35.82 55.60 -27.69
C GLY A 11 36.15 54.18 -27.23
N LEU A 12 36.08 53.93 -25.91
CA LEU A 12 36.01 52.57 -25.38
C LEU A 12 34.64 51.98 -25.73
N ALA A 13 34.61 51.03 -26.65
CA ALA A 13 33.47 50.13 -26.84
C ALA A 13 33.80 48.81 -26.12
N ILE A 14 33.07 48.56 -25.04
CA ILE A 14 33.03 47.27 -24.33
C ILE A 14 32.17 46.34 -25.19
N THR A 15 32.76 45.27 -25.73
CA THR A 15 31.99 44.11 -26.21
C THR A 15 32.37 42.93 -25.33
N ALA A 16 31.55 42.66 -24.33
CA ALA A 16 31.51 41.37 -23.66
C ALA A 16 30.96 40.35 -24.66
N CYS A 17 31.83 39.52 -25.21
CA CYS A 17 31.41 38.25 -25.76
C CYS A 17 31.52 37.24 -24.62
N ASP A 18 30.41 36.97 -23.94
CA ASP A 18 30.33 35.75 -23.13
C ASP A 18 30.37 34.55 -24.07
N GLU A 19 30.96 33.46 -23.59
CA GLU A 19 30.96 32.18 -24.29
C GLU A 19 29.52 31.75 -24.54
N ASN A 20 29.19 31.44 -25.79
CA ASN A 20 27.89 30.87 -26.15
C ASN A 20 27.78 29.49 -25.50
N LEU A 21 27.23 29.43 -24.27
CA LEU A 21 26.86 28.22 -23.56
C LEU A 21 25.70 27.56 -24.31
N THR A 22 26.05 26.84 -25.39
CA THR A 22 25.09 25.98 -26.07
C THR A 22 24.86 24.80 -25.14
N TYR A 23 23.77 24.84 -24.37
CA TYR A 23 23.36 23.72 -23.52
C TYR A 23 23.28 22.46 -24.38
N ALA A 24 23.82 21.35 -23.87
CA ALA A 24 23.67 20.07 -24.54
C ALA A 24 22.17 19.78 -24.72
N GLN A 25 21.73 19.71 -25.97
CA GLN A 25 20.37 19.25 -26.26
C GLN A 25 20.37 17.74 -26.06
N HIS A 26 19.72 17.29 -25.00
CA HIS A 26 19.39 15.88 -24.83
C HIS A 26 18.20 15.56 -25.74
N GLU A 27 18.26 14.42 -26.41
CA GLU A 27 17.09 13.89 -27.10
C GLU A 27 15.96 13.66 -26.09
N ASP A 28 14.72 13.90 -26.51
CA ASP A 28 13.56 13.58 -25.70
C ASP A 28 13.61 12.10 -25.31
N TYR A 29 13.28 11.81 -24.06
CA TYR A 29 13.17 10.43 -23.59
C TYR A 29 12.13 9.68 -24.43
N VAL A 30 12.59 8.73 -25.23
CA VAL A 30 11.70 7.79 -25.93
C VAL A 30 11.44 6.62 -24.98
N GLY A 31 10.38 6.76 -24.19
CA GLY A 31 9.91 5.68 -23.33
C GLY A 31 9.26 4.54 -24.12
N THR A 32 9.31 3.33 -23.55
CA THR A 32 8.42 2.24 -23.95
C THR A 32 6.97 2.73 -23.87
N PRO A 33 6.08 2.36 -24.83
CA PRO A 33 4.66 2.71 -24.72
C PRO A 33 4.13 2.31 -23.34
N PRO A 34 3.44 3.21 -22.62
CA PRO A 34 2.94 2.90 -21.29
C PRO A 34 2.01 1.70 -21.41
N VAL A 35 2.16 0.74 -20.49
CA VAL A 35 1.13 -0.29 -20.29
C VAL A 35 -0.13 0.46 -19.87
N SER A 36 -1.21 0.33 -20.64
CA SER A 36 -2.48 0.94 -20.28
C SER A 36 -2.94 0.32 -18.97
N LEU A 37 -3.09 1.13 -17.93
CA LEU A 37 -3.90 0.73 -16.79
C LEU A 37 -5.34 0.61 -17.30
N ASN A 38 -5.95 -0.56 -17.13
CA ASN A 38 -7.33 -0.81 -17.57
C ASN A 38 -8.36 -0.14 -16.63
N CYS A 39 -7.91 0.34 -15.48
CA CYS A 39 -8.71 1.07 -14.52
C CYS A 39 -8.32 2.55 -14.56
N GLN A 40 -9.34 3.41 -14.62
CA GLN A 40 -9.20 4.85 -14.52
C GLN A 40 -10.02 5.30 -13.31
N PRO A 41 -9.41 5.99 -12.31
CA PRO A 41 -10.16 6.53 -11.19
C PRO A 41 -11.23 7.51 -11.67
N ASN A 42 -12.45 7.35 -11.18
CA ASN A 42 -13.56 8.25 -11.42
C ASN A 42 -13.67 9.34 -10.33
N LEU A 43 -13.08 9.11 -9.14
CA LEU A 43 -13.02 10.03 -8.00
C LEU A 43 -14.40 10.53 -7.52
N ASP A 44 -15.40 9.64 -7.51
CA ASP A 44 -16.78 9.94 -7.13
C ASP A 44 -17.03 9.90 -5.61
N GLY A 45 -15.99 9.61 -4.83
CA GLY A 45 -16.00 9.60 -3.37
C GLY A 45 -16.27 8.23 -2.74
N GLN A 46 -16.40 7.19 -3.57
CA GLN A 46 -16.43 5.80 -3.13
C GLN A 46 -15.45 4.96 -3.96
N ILE A 47 -15.12 3.76 -3.48
CA ILE A 47 -14.40 2.76 -4.27
C ILE A 47 -15.38 1.65 -4.55
N ASP A 48 -15.69 1.40 -5.81
CA ASP A 48 -16.43 0.23 -6.26
C ASP A 48 -15.51 -0.98 -6.43
N LEU A 49 -16.06 -2.20 -6.38
CA LEU A 49 -15.26 -3.42 -6.57
C LEU A 49 -14.52 -3.42 -7.92
N ALA A 50 -15.17 -2.89 -8.97
CA ALA A 50 -14.59 -2.80 -10.31
C ALA A 50 -13.39 -1.84 -10.38
N GLU A 51 -13.24 -0.95 -9.40
CA GLU A 51 -12.15 0.02 -9.29
C GLU A 51 -10.98 -0.54 -8.47
N LEU A 52 -11.16 -1.66 -7.77
CA LEU A 52 -10.06 -2.40 -7.19
C LEU A 52 -9.47 -3.33 -8.25
N THR A 53 -8.57 -2.78 -9.07
CA THR A 53 -7.81 -3.60 -10.02
C THR A 53 -6.86 -4.52 -9.27
N LEU A 54 -7.06 -5.83 -9.45
CA LEU A 54 -6.22 -6.90 -8.92
C LEU A 54 -5.48 -7.65 -10.04
N PRO A 55 -4.67 -6.97 -10.87
CA PRO A 55 -3.98 -7.62 -11.98
C PRO A 55 -2.98 -8.64 -11.45
N LEU A 56 -3.19 -9.91 -11.82
CA LEU A 56 -2.29 -11.00 -11.44
C LEU A 56 -0.87 -10.74 -11.97
N GLY A 57 0.11 -10.86 -11.08
CA GLY A 57 1.54 -10.76 -11.43
C GLY A 57 2.05 -9.35 -11.73
N VAL A 58 1.21 -8.31 -11.60
CA VAL A 58 1.68 -6.92 -11.63
C VAL A 58 2.13 -6.55 -10.22
N LEU A 59 3.36 -6.07 -10.13
CA LEU A 59 3.97 -5.67 -8.87
C LEU A 59 3.91 -4.16 -8.72
N ALA A 60 3.57 -3.71 -7.52
CA ALA A 60 3.73 -2.34 -7.08
C ALA A 60 4.93 -2.25 -6.12
N SER A 61 5.68 -1.17 -6.23
CA SER A 61 6.83 -0.87 -5.37
C SER A 61 6.35 -0.19 -4.08
N TYR A 62 6.89 -0.65 -2.97
CA TYR A 62 6.63 -0.13 -1.64
C TYR A 62 7.94 0.12 -0.89
N ARG A 63 7.93 1.16 -0.05
CA ARG A 63 8.91 1.38 1.02
C ARG A 63 8.30 0.90 2.33
N VAL A 64 9.04 0.09 3.07
CA VAL A 64 8.58 -0.59 4.28
C VAL A 64 9.58 -0.38 5.41
N SER A 65 9.09 -0.01 6.59
CA SER A 65 9.92 0.10 7.78
C SER A 65 10.60 -1.23 8.13
N PRO A 66 11.88 -1.24 8.52
CA PRO A 66 12.58 -2.45 8.91
C PRO A 66 11.89 -3.23 10.04
N PRO A 67 12.00 -4.57 10.06
CA PRO A 67 11.47 -5.38 11.16
C PRO A 67 12.03 -4.93 12.52
N GLY A 68 11.11 -4.65 13.46
CA GLY A 68 11.45 -4.26 14.83
C GLY A 68 11.76 -2.76 15.01
N GLU A 69 11.65 -1.95 13.95
CA GLU A 69 11.72 -0.49 14.04
C GLU A 69 10.32 0.10 14.19
N THR A 70 10.10 0.89 15.25
CA THR A 70 8.84 1.62 15.46
C THR A 70 8.85 2.92 14.66
N ARG A 71 7.73 3.23 14.00
CA ARG A 71 7.52 4.48 13.26
C ARG A 71 6.44 5.33 13.90
N SER A 72 6.66 6.63 13.98
CA SER A 72 5.58 7.56 14.31
C SER A 72 4.66 7.73 13.11
N VAL A 73 3.35 7.71 13.35
CA VAL A 73 2.33 7.93 12.32
C VAL A 73 1.28 8.92 12.83
N ASP A 74 0.73 9.72 11.92
CA ASP A 74 -0.47 10.51 12.16
C ASP A 74 -1.64 9.89 11.38
N LEU A 75 -2.59 9.32 12.12
CA LEU A 75 -3.82 8.73 11.59
C LEU A 75 -5.01 9.67 11.68
N VAL A 76 -4.90 10.77 12.42
CA VAL A 76 -5.95 11.78 12.51
C VAL A 76 -5.85 12.71 11.32
N GLY A 77 -4.63 13.12 10.96
CA GLY A 77 -4.34 14.09 9.91
C GLY A 77 -4.75 15.52 10.29
N GLU A 78 -4.51 16.45 9.37
CA GLU A 78 -4.89 17.86 9.50
C GLU A 78 -6.07 18.22 8.59
N LEU A 79 -6.95 19.10 9.07
CA LEU A 79 -8.01 19.67 8.24
C LEU A 79 -7.50 20.95 7.55
N LEU A 80 -7.24 20.88 6.24
CA LEU A 80 -6.78 22.00 5.42
C LEU A 80 -7.84 22.36 4.38
N ASP A 81 -8.32 23.60 4.41
CA ASP A 81 -9.38 24.11 3.51
C ASP A 81 -10.64 23.22 3.44
N GLY A 82 -10.93 22.50 4.54
CA GLY A 82 -12.07 21.58 4.64
C GLY A 82 -11.82 20.17 4.11
N LEU A 83 -10.61 19.86 3.65
CA LEU A 83 -10.17 18.53 3.27
C LEU A 83 -9.31 17.92 4.38
N GLN A 84 -9.51 16.63 4.66
CA GLN A 84 -8.62 15.88 5.54
C GLN A 84 -7.31 15.59 4.80
N VAL A 85 -6.17 15.88 5.41
CA VAL A 85 -4.83 15.67 4.82
C VAL A 85 -3.97 14.85 5.77
N TRP A 86 -3.37 13.79 5.26
CA TRP A 86 -2.35 13.01 5.96
C TRP A 86 -1.01 13.19 5.26
N ASP A 87 -0.03 13.72 5.98
CA ASP A 87 1.32 13.91 5.47
C ASP A 87 2.24 12.77 5.94
N TRP A 88 2.43 11.79 5.06
CA TRP A 88 3.37 10.68 5.22
C TRP A 88 4.52 10.79 4.21
N SER A 89 4.85 12.02 3.78
CA SER A 89 5.87 12.28 2.75
C SER A 89 7.31 12.14 3.25
N ALA A 90 7.50 11.95 4.55
CA ALA A 90 8.82 11.81 5.14
C ALA A 90 9.53 10.55 4.63
N ASP A 91 10.59 10.75 3.84
CA ASP A 91 11.44 9.67 3.36
C ASP A 91 12.39 9.19 4.47
N GLN A 92 12.26 7.91 4.85
CA GLN A 92 13.10 7.29 5.87
C GLN A 92 14.21 6.49 5.21
N THR A 93 15.46 6.89 5.43
CA THR A 93 16.63 6.26 4.79
C THR A 93 16.87 4.80 5.21
N THR A 94 16.22 4.33 6.28
CA THR A 94 16.28 2.93 6.71
C THR A 94 15.20 2.06 6.08
N ASP A 95 14.22 2.63 5.38
CA ASP A 95 13.16 1.86 4.76
C ASP A 95 13.70 0.89 3.69
N GLN A 96 13.03 -0.25 3.60
CA GLN A 96 13.35 -1.33 2.69
C GLN A 96 12.40 -1.31 1.50
N HIS A 97 12.95 -1.59 0.31
CA HIS A 97 12.14 -1.74 -0.89
C HIS A 97 11.50 -3.14 -0.93
N ALA A 98 10.20 -3.18 -1.21
CA ALA A 98 9.44 -4.42 -1.43
C ALA A 98 8.61 -4.31 -2.71
N GLU A 99 8.55 -5.40 -3.49
CA GLU A 99 7.64 -5.52 -4.63
C GLU A 99 6.49 -6.44 -4.22
N LEU A 100 5.28 -5.90 -4.18
CA LEU A 100 4.09 -6.64 -3.77
C LEU A 100 3.04 -6.61 -4.87
N GLY A 101 2.32 -7.69 -5.02
CA GLY A 101 1.28 -7.80 -6.04
C GLY A 101 0.38 -8.99 -5.82
N VAL A 102 -0.60 -9.13 -6.69
CA VAL A 102 -1.57 -10.22 -6.63
C VAL A 102 -0.95 -11.48 -7.22
N ILE A 103 -1.03 -12.56 -6.45
CA ILE A 103 -0.45 -13.85 -6.78
C ILE A 103 -1.54 -14.77 -7.32
N ASP A 104 -1.27 -15.39 -8.46
CA ASP A 104 -2.09 -16.48 -9.00
C ASP A 104 -2.04 -17.69 -8.05
N ILE A 105 -3.19 -18.04 -7.48
CA ILE A 105 -3.33 -19.13 -6.51
C ILE A 105 -2.86 -20.45 -7.08
N SER A 106 -3.00 -20.69 -8.39
CA SER A 106 -2.64 -21.96 -9.04
C SER A 106 -1.14 -22.27 -8.95
N THR A 107 -0.32 -21.25 -8.67
CA THR A 107 1.13 -21.40 -8.46
C THR A 107 1.49 -21.80 -7.03
N ARG A 108 0.52 -21.88 -6.11
CA ARG A 108 0.74 -22.14 -4.68
C ARG A 108 0.48 -23.58 -4.29
N TRP A 109 1.27 -24.08 -3.34
CA TRP A 109 1.16 -25.47 -2.86
C TRP A 109 -0.19 -25.74 -2.17
N TYR A 110 -0.79 -24.70 -1.58
CA TYR A 110 -2.07 -24.77 -0.89
C TYR A 110 -3.28 -24.58 -1.83
N ALA A 111 -3.07 -24.37 -3.14
CA ALA A 111 -4.14 -24.07 -4.11
C ALA A 111 -5.30 -25.06 -4.11
N LYS A 112 -5.00 -26.35 -3.93
CA LYS A 112 -6.01 -27.44 -3.92
C LYS A 112 -7.08 -27.32 -2.83
N HIS A 113 -6.89 -26.42 -1.88
CA HIS A 113 -7.82 -26.18 -0.77
C HIS A 113 -8.79 -25.02 -1.03
N PHE A 114 -8.58 -24.26 -2.10
CA PHE A 114 -9.35 -23.04 -2.40
C PHE A 114 -9.97 -23.13 -3.80
N ASP A 115 -10.92 -22.23 -4.08
CA ASP A 115 -11.44 -22.05 -5.43
C ASP A 115 -10.33 -21.62 -6.40
N SER A 116 -10.40 -22.05 -7.66
CA SER A 116 -9.45 -21.64 -8.70
C SER A 116 -9.50 -20.14 -9.04
N ALA A 117 -10.59 -19.45 -8.72
CA ALA A 117 -10.73 -18.01 -8.88
C ALA A 117 -10.14 -17.22 -7.70
N ALA A 118 -9.70 -17.89 -6.64
CA ALA A 118 -9.00 -17.25 -5.55
C ALA A 118 -7.64 -16.70 -6.00
N PHE A 119 -7.09 -15.81 -5.21
CA PHE A 119 -5.75 -15.26 -5.39
C PHE A 119 -5.11 -15.02 -4.02
N ALA A 120 -3.80 -14.84 -4.01
CA ALA A 120 -3.07 -14.56 -2.78
C ALA A 120 -2.44 -13.16 -2.79
N VAL A 121 -2.26 -12.57 -1.62
CA VAL A 121 -1.53 -11.32 -1.40
C VAL A 121 -0.61 -11.50 -0.20
N ALA A 122 0.62 -11.01 -0.29
CA ALA A 122 1.56 -11.03 0.83
C ALA A 122 1.01 -10.22 2.01
N VAL A 123 1.03 -10.81 3.21
CA VAL A 123 0.63 -10.13 4.46
C VAL A 123 1.72 -9.16 4.89
N ASP A 124 2.97 -9.60 4.83
CA ASP A 124 4.17 -8.88 5.24
C ASP A 124 5.13 -8.64 4.07
N ALA A 125 6.04 -7.67 4.21
CA ALA A 125 7.00 -7.32 3.17
C ALA A 125 8.05 -8.39 2.86
N ALA A 126 8.30 -9.33 3.80
CA ALA A 126 9.14 -10.49 3.52
C ALA A 126 8.38 -11.59 2.77
N SER A 127 7.08 -11.40 2.52
CA SER A 127 6.19 -12.31 1.79
C SER A 127 6.22 -13.74 2.33
N ARG A 128 6.39 -13.92 3.64
CA ARG A 128 6.45 -15.25 4.26
C ARG A 128 5.06 -15.83 4.52
N LEU A 129 4.11 -14.96 4.79
CA LEU A 129 2.70 -15.30 4.94
C LEU A 129 1.88 -14.62 3.84
N GLU A 130 0.94 -15.37 3.28
CA GLU A 130 0.05 -14.93 2.23
C GLU A 130 -1.40 -15.05 2.71
N ALA A 131 -2.18 -14.00 2.51
CA ALA A 131 -3.61 -13.99 2.72
C ALA A 131 -4.31 -14.39 1.40
N ILE A 132 -5.25 -15.33 1.48
CA ILE A 132 -5.97 -15.86 0.32
C ILE A 132 -7.32 -15.19 0.23
N TYR A 133 -7.63 -14.59 -0.91
CA TYR A 133 -8.88 -13.89 -1.15
C TYR A 133 -9.63 -14.44 -2.35
N ILE A 134 -10.93 -14.14 -2.41
CA ILE A 134 -11.77 -14.27 -3.61
C ILE A 134 -12.67 -13.05 -3.72
N ALA A 135 -12.83 -12.53 -4.94
CA ALA A 135 -13.78 -11.45 -5.22
C ALA A 135 -15.19 -12.02 -5.44
N GLY A 136 -16.19 -11.46 -4.77
CA GLY A 136 -17.60 -11.72 -5.02
C GLY A 136 -18.26 -10.63 -5.86
N GLU A 137 -19.57 -10.45 -5.72
CA GLU A 137 -20.31 -9.39 -6.42
C GLU A 137 -20.22 -8.04 -5.69
N ASP A 138 -20.20 -8.06 -4.36
CA ASP A 138 -20.31 -6.88 -3.49
C ASP A 138 -19.23 -6.83 -2.38
N ALA A 139 -18.34 -7.82 -2.32
CA ALA A 139 -17.27 -7.86 -1.33
C ALA A 139 -16.02 -8.58 -1.83
N LEU A 140 -14.90 -8.25 -1.20
CA LEU A 140 -13.68 -9.06 -1.23
C LEU A 140 -13.67 -9.95 0.01
N TYR A 141 -13.57 -11.25 -0.19
CA TYR A 141 -13.66 -12.24 0.87
C TYR A 141 -12.29 -12.84 1.18
N LEU A 142 -11.88 -12.84 2.44
CA LEU A 142 -10.68 -13.51 2.94
C LEU A 142 -11.04 -14.96 3.29
N LEU A 143 -10.35 -15.91 2.67
CA LEU A 143 -10.55 -17.36 2.80
C LEU A 143 -9.61 -18.01 3.81
N GLY A 144 -8.49 -17.36 4.13
CA GLY A 144 -7.51 -17.89 5.07
C GLY A 144 -6.09 -17.40 4.80
N PHE A 145 -5.12 -18.12 5.34
CA PHE A 145 -3.70 -17.79 5.26
C PHE A 145 -2.85 -19.02 4.93
N GLY A 146 -1.78 -18.82 4.15
CA GLY A 146 -0.81 -19.84 3.80
C GLY A 146 0.61 -19.32 3.91
N SER A 147 1.55 -20.14 4.38
CA SER A 147 2.96 -19.82 4.21
C SER A 147 3.33 -19.87 2.73
N GLN A 148 4.17 -18.95 2.27
CA GLN A 148 4.60 -18.90 0.87
C GLN A 148 5.23 -20.23 0.43
N GLU A 149 6.15 -20.76 1.23
CA GLU A 149 6.73 -22.08 1.04
C GLU A 149 5.89 -23.17 1.70
N GLU A 150 5.91 -24.38 1.12
CA GLU A 150 5.20 -25.55 1.70
C GLU A 150 5.85 -26.02 3.00
N ALA A 151 7.18 -25.93 3.08
CA ALA A 151 7.96 -26.43 4.21
C ALA A 151 9.04 -25.41 4.64
N PRO A 152 8.64 -24.21 5.11
CA PRO A 152 9.59 -23.20 5.56
C PRO A 152 10.27 -23.67 6.86
N THR A 153 11.43 -23.10 7.18
CA THR A 153 12.23 -23.49 8.34
C THR A 153 11.54 -23.31 9.69
N GLU A 154 10.68 -22.30 9.79
CA GLU A 154 9.85 -21.96 10.94
C GLU A 154 8.59 -22.84 11.05
N GLY A 155 8.30 -23.66 10.04
CA GLY A 155 7.14 -24.55 10.00
C GLY A 155 5.98 -23.99 9.17
N GLN A 156 5.22 -24.91 8.57
CA GLN A 156 4.13 -24.59 7.64
C GLN A 156 2.96 -23.87 8.31
N THR A 157 2.45 -22.83 7.65
CA THR A 157 1.16 -22.21 8.00
C THR A 157 0.11 -22.54 6.95
N ARG A 158 -1.02 -23.07 7.39
CA ARG A 158 -2.23 -23.35 6.60
C ARG A 158 -3.45 -23.13 7.46
N LEU A 159 -4.07 -21.99 7.30
CA LEU A 159 -5.25 -21.58 8.03
C LEU A 159 -6.36 -21.40 6.99
N ILE A 160 -7.43 -22.19 7.09
CA ILE A 160 -8.58 -22.11 6.19
C ILE A 160 -9.75 -21.74 7.07
N PHE A 161 -10.48 -20.69 6.70
CA PHE A 161 -11.68 -20.34 7.41
C PHE A 161 -12.84 -21.25 7.01
N GLU A 162 -13.64 -21.65 7.99
CA GLU A 162 -14.87 -22.42 7.77
C GLU A 162 -15.90 -21.59 6.96
N GLU A 163 -15.97 -20.28 7.24
CA GLU A 163 -16.74 -19.30 6.50
C GLU A 163 -15.83 -18.15 6.06
N ALA A 164 -16.04 -17.64 4.85
CA ALA A 164 -15.21 -16.56 4.31
C ALA A 164 -15.48 -15.24 5.04
N VAL A 165 -14.42 -14.53 5.39
CA VAL A 165 -14.50 -13.21 6.05
C VAL A 165 -14.77 -12.14 5.00
N GLU A 166 -15.82 -11.37 5.16
CA GLU A 166 -16.10 -10.17 4.35
C GLU A 166 -15.09 -9.07 4.69
N PHE A 167 -13.98 -9.06 3.96
CA PHE A 167 -12.81 -8.25 4.30
C PHE A 167 -12.94 -6.81 3.83
N TYR A 168 -13.45 -6.58 2.62
CA TYR A 168 -13.88 -5.26 2.16
C TYR A 168 -15.28 -5.36 1.55
N ARG A 169 -16.19 -4.48 1.94
CA ARG A 169 -17.54 -4.37 1.38
C ARG A 169 -17.63 -3.19 0.44
N PHE A 170 -18.18 -3.41 -0.75
CA PHE A 170 -18.28 -2.42 -1.81
C PHE A 170 -19.73 -1.92 -1.97
N PRO A 171 -19.92 -0.65 -2.36
CA PRO A 171 -18.89 0.39 -2.50
C PRO A 171 -18.31 0.81 -1.14
N LEU A 172 -16.99 0.97 -1.03
CA LEU A 172 -16.34 1.52 0.15
C LEU A 172 -16.51 3.03 0.17
N LYS A 173 -17.07 3.58 1.25
CA LYS A 173 -17.25 5.02 1.43
C LYS A 173 -17.17 5.42 2.90
N PRO A 174 -16.79 6.68 3.21
CA PRO A 174 -16.74 7.16 4.59
C PRO A 174 -18.05 6.93 5.36
N GLY A 175 -17.93 6.54 6.63
CA GLY A 175 -19.03 6.23 7.53
C GLY A 175 -19.52 4.78 7.48
N MET A 176 -18.93 3.92 6.64
CA MET A 176 -19.20 2.49 6.68
C MET A 176 -18.47 1.82 7.83
N ALA A 177 -19.17 0.93 8.55
CA ALA A 177 -18.57 0.06 9.54
C ALA A 177 -19.23 -1.32 9.49
N TRP A 178 -18.46 -2.37 9.70
CA TRP A 178 -18.97 -3.72 9.79
C TRP A 178 -18.07 -4.62 10.62
N GLN A 179 -18.63 -5.76 11.01
CA GLN A 179 -17.91 -6.83 11.67
C GLN A 179 -17.96 -8.05 10.78
N SER A 180 -16.88 -8.83 10.76
CA SER A 180 -16.83 -10.12 10.12
C SER A 180 -15.98 -11.08 10.93
N MET A 181 -16.23 -12.37 10.80
CA MET A 181 -15.61 -13.40 11.64
C MET A 181 -15.14 -14.56 10.79
N GLY A 182 -13.96 -15.07 11.10
CA GLY A 182 -13.43 -16.31 10.54
C GLY A 182 -13.12 -17.30 11.65
N GLU A 183 -13.44 -18.57 11.44
CA GLU A 183 -13.07 -19.65 12.36
C GLU A 183 -12.14 -20.64 11.65
N VAL A 184 -11.06 -21.02 12.32
CA VAL A 184 -10.15 -22.09 11.88
C VAL A 184 -10.29 -23.24 12.87
N LEU A 185 -10.79 -24.40 12.43
CA LEU A 185 -10.94 -25.57 13.30
C LEU A 185 -9.79 -26.56 13.20
N ASN A 186 -9.21 -26.71 12.00
CA ASN A 186 -8.18 -27.73 11.71
C ASN A 186 -6.99 -27.12 10.94
N GLY A 187 -6.40 -26.07 11.49
CA GLY A 187 -5.27 -25.35 10.92
C GLY A 187 -3.90 -25.92 11.31
N SER A 188 -2.88 -25.47 10.59
CA SER A 188 -1.47 -25.54 10.99
C SER A 188 -0.93 -24.11 11.09
N TYR A 189 -0.29 -23.76 12.19
CA TYR A 189 0.43 -22.51 12.35
C TYR A 189 1.87 -22.82 12.77
N LEU A 190 2.84 -22.42 11.95
CA LEU A 190 4.26 -22.72 12.20
C LEU A 190 4.51 -24.22 12.46
N GLY A 191 3.87 -25.08 11.67
CA GLY A 191 3.95 -26.53 11.74
C GLY A 191 3.21 -27.19 12.92
N SER A 192 2.54 -26.41 13.78
CA SER A 192 1.80 -26.92 14.93
C SER A 192 0.28 -26.91 14.67
N PRO A 193 -0.49 -27.90 15.18
CA PRO A 193 -1.94 -27.86 15.13
C PRO A 193 -2.49 -26.56 15.73
N PHE A 194 -3.40 -25.92 15.02
CA PHE A 194 -3.91 -24.61 15.40
C PHE A 194 -5.42 -24.52 15.14
N ALA A 195 -6.13 -23.94 16.10
CA ALA A 195 -7.54 -23.61 15.99
C ALA A 195 -7.78 -22.28 16.69
N ALA A 196 -8.51 -21.38 16.06
CA ALA A 196 -8.79 -20.05 16.58
C ALA A 196 -10.00 -19.42 15.90
N ARG A 197 -10.59 -18.46 16.60
CA ARG A 197 -11.54 -17.51 16.03
C ARG A 197 -10.84 -16.18 15.76
N TYR A 198 -11.18 -15.56 14.65
CA TYR A 198 -10.70 -14.27 14.17
C TYR A 198 -11.90 -13.34 14.09
N ASP A 199 -11.95 -12.35 14.98
CA ASP A 199 -12.98 -11.33 14.98
C ASP A 199 -12.40 -10.05 14.34
N TYR A 200 -12.99 -9.59 13.23
CA TYR A 200 -12.59 -8.38 12.52
C TYR A 200 -13.63 -7.27 12.72
N ASP A 201 -13.16 -6.10 13.11
CA ASP A 201 -13.92 -4.85 13.14
C ASP A 201 -13.36 -3.89 12.09
N PHE A 202 -14.19 -3.39 11.19
CA PHE A 202 -13.81 -2.46 10.14
C PHE A 202 -14.57 -1.14 10.24
N ASN A 203 -13.89 -0.04 9.89
CA ASN A 203 -14.48 1.30 9.76
C ASN A 203 -13.79 2.08 8.64
N VAL A 204 -14.55 2.53 7.64
CA VAL A 204 -14.09 3.51 6.65
C VAL A 204 -14.33 4.88 7.24
N GLU A 205 -13.30 5.46 7.87
CA GLU A 205 -13.46 6.65 8.70
C GLU A 205 -13.64 7.90 7.87
N ALA A 206 -12.71 8.12 6.94
CA ALA A 206 -12.58 9.37 6.22
C ALA A 206 -12.05 9.13 4.81
N MET A 207 -12.15 10.17 4.00
CA MET A 207 -11.53 10.29 2.69
C MET A 207 -10.85 11.64 2.61
N GLY A 208 -9.67 11.70 2.00
CA GLY A 208 -8.90 12.93 1.93
C GLY A 208 -7.64 12.79 1.09
N GLU A 209 -6.72 13.73 1.26
CA GLU A 209 -5.45 13.73 0.57
C GLU A 209 -4.37 13.03 1.40
N LEU A 210 -3.64 12.10 0.77
CA LEU A 210 -2.49 11.42 1.35
C LEU A 210 -1.24 11.81 0.58
N HIS A 211 -0.26 12.41 1.26
CA HIS A 211 1.05 12.68 0.69
C HIS A 211 2.01 11.56 1.07
N LEU A 212 2.59 10.90 0.06
CA LEU A 212 3.68 9.94 0.21
C LEU A 212 4.97 10.55 -0.37
N PRO A 213 6.15 9.95 -0.15
CA PRO A 213 7.41 10.55 -0.57
C PRO A 213 7.50 10.87 -2.08
N ASP A 214 6.93 10.01 -2.93
CA ASP A 214 7.04 10.14 -4.39
C ASP A 214 5.71 10.49 -5.09
N VAL A 215 4.58 10.40 -4.39
CA VAL A 215 3.23 10.51 -4.97
C VAL A 215 2.22 11.03 -3.94
N SER A 216 1.21 11.77 -4.41
CA SER A 216 0.06 12.16 -3.59
C SER A 216 -1.23 11.60 -4.16
N PHE A 217 -2.14 11.16 -3.29
CA PHE A 217 -3.46 10.64 -3.63
C PHE A 217 -4.53 11.56 -3.08
N THR A 218 -5.40 12.11 -3.94
CA THR A 218 -6.34 13.20 -3.58
C THR A 218 -7.64 12.74 -2.91
N GLN A 219 -7.96 11.45 -2.98
CA GLN A 219 -9.15 10.84 -2.40
C GLN A 219 -8.81 9.45 -1.84
N ALA A 220 -7.78 9.37 -1.00
CA ALA A 220 -7.47 8.14 -0.29
C ALA A 220 -8.50 7.90 0.82
N HIS A 221 -9.09 6.70 0.87
CA HIS A 221 -9.99 6.26 1.93
C HIS A 221 -9.20 5.63 3.06
N LEU A 222 -9.32 6.20 4.26
CA LEU A 222 -8.75 5.63 5.48
C LEU A 222 -9.69 4.56 6.04
N VAL A 223 -9.24 3.31 5.98
CA VAL A 223 -9.94 2.14 6.52
C VAL A 223 -9.19 1.63 7.74
N HIS A 224 -9.85 1.70 8.90
CA HIS A 224 -9.40 1.07 10.13
C HIS A 224 -9.89 -0.38 10.18
N GLN A 225 -9.00 -1.25 10.65
CA GLN A 225 -9.26 -2.63 10.98
C GLN A 225 -8.76 -2.89 12.41
N ALA A 226 -9.56 -3.56 13.24
CA ALA A 226 -9.07 -4.25 14.43
C ALA A 226 -9.28 -5.75 14.24
N LEU A 227 -8.23 -6.52 14.48
CA LEU A 227 -8.26 -7.98 14.46
C LEU A 227 -8.05 -8.50 15.88
N THR A 228 -9.03 -9.22 16.39
CA THR A 228 -8.89 -10.01 17.63
C THR A 228 -8.76 -11.48 17.28
N ILE A 229 -7.66 -12.10 17.68
CA ILE A 229 -7.44 -13.55 17.51
C ILE A 229 -7.64 -14.23 18.86
N THR A 230 -8.64 -15.11 18.93
CA THR A 230 -8.96 -15.94 20.10
C THR A 230 -8.57 -17.40 19.80
N PRO A 231 -7.35 -17.83 20.13
CA PRO A 231 -6.94 -19.21 19.93
C PRO A 231 -7.67 -20.15 20.91
N LEU A 232 -7.87 -21.41 20.51
CA LEU A 232 -8.40 -22.44 21.39
C LEU A 232 -7.52 -22.64 22.64
N VAL A 233 -6.21 -22.48 22.47
CA VAL A 233 -5.21 -22.52 23.54
C VAL A 233 -4.21 -21.40 23.32
N GLY A 234 -4.05 -20.53 24.32
CA GLY A 234 -3.09 -19.42 24.28
C GLY A 234 -3.72 -18.09 24.67
N PRO A 235 -2.95 -16.99 24.60
CA PRO A 235 -3.46 -15.65 24.85
C PRO A 235 -4.33 -15.16 23.70
N ILE A 236 -5.32 -14.33 24.03
CA ILE A 236 -6.02 -13.50 23.06
C ILE A 236 -5.08 -12.36 22.67
N THR A 237 -5.04 -12.03 21.39
CA THR A 237 -4.25 -10.89 20.89
C THR A 237 -5.14 -9.95 20.10
N VAL A 238 -4.85 -8.66 20.17
CA VAL A 238 -5.49 -7.64 19.33
C VAL A 238 -4.42 -6.96 18.49
N GLN A 239 -4.70 -6.69 17.22
CA GLN A 239 -3.85 -5.84 16.39
C GLN A 239 -4.72 -4.87 15.58
N ARG A 240 -4.24 -3.65 15.42
CA ARG A 240 -4.91 -2.63 14.64
C ARG A 240 -4.12 -2.33 13.38
N GLN A 241 -4.84 -2.00 12.32
CA GLN A 241 -4.29 -1.58 11.06
C GLN A 241 -5.08 -0.38 10.55
N ALA A 242 -4.36 0.60 10.01
CA ALA A 242 -4.92 1.69 9.24
C ALA A 242 -4.41 1.56 7.81
N SER A 243 -5.34 1.41 6.87
CA SER A 243 -5.03 1.19 5.45
C SER A 243 -5.60 2.34 4.64
N PHE A 244 -4.79 2.95 3.80
CA PHE A 244 -5.22 3.93 2.82
C PHE A 244 -5.46 3.24 1.50
N LEU A 245 -6.72 3.26 1.05
CA LEU A 245 -7.13 2.69 -0.23
C LEU A 245 -7.36 3.80 -1.24
N PHE A 246 -7.07 3.54 -2.51
CA PHE A 246 -7.34 4.45 -3.61
C PHE A 246 -7.78 3.67 -4.85
N GLU A 247 -8.73 4.23 -5.60
CA GLU A 247 -9.24 3.65 -6.85
C GLU A 247 -8.10 3.28 -7.80
N CYS A 248 -8.19 2.12 -8.42
CA CYS A 248 -7.24 1.51 -9.35
C CYS A 248 -5.87 1.09 -8.78
N PHE A 249 -5.52 1.55 -7.58
CA PHE A 249 -4.26 1.20 -6.92
C PHE A 249 -4.45 0.21 -5.77
N GLY A 250 -5.65 0.14 -5.20
CA GLY A 250 -5.90 -0.65 -3.99
C GLY A 250 -5.24 0.01 -2.80
N GLU A 251 -4.49 -0.75 -2.00
CA GLU A 251 -3.80 -0.21 -0.83
C GLU A 251 -2.52 0.53 -1.20
N VAL A 252 -2.51 1.83 -0.97
CA VAL A 252 -1.39 2.74 -1.27
C VAL A 252 -0.53 3.03 -0.05
N ALA A 253 -1.08 2.88 1.15
CA ALA A 253 -0.31 2.95 2.39
C ALA A 253 -0.97 2.15 3.51
N ARG A 254 -0.17 1.73 4.48
CA ARG A 254 -0.61 0.98 5.66
C ARG A 254 0.27 1.33 6.85
N ALA A 255 -0.37 1.49 8.02
CA ALA A 255 0.29 1.40 9.30
C ALA A 255 -0.31 0.24 10.10
N THR A 256 0.55 -0.58 10.68
CA THR A 256 0.18 -1.72 11.54
C THR A 256 0.66 -1.43 12.94
N SER A 257 -0.22 -1.55 13.93
CA SER A 257 0.12 -1.31 15.32
C SER A 257 0.99 -2.41 15.92
N HIS A 258 1.54 -2.14 17.10
CA HIS A 258 1.98 -3.20 17.99
C HIS A 258 0.80 -4.10 18.40
N ILE A 259 1.12 -5.34 18.79
CA ILE A 259 0.13 -6.26 19.37
C ILE A 259 -0.37 -5.66 20.70
N ASP A 260 -1.65 -5.87 20.95
CA ASP A 260 -2.43 -5.39 22.09
C ASP A 260 -2.64 -3.86 22.14
N GLU A 261 -2.55 -3.19 20.97
CA GLU A 261 -2.91 -1.78 20.82
C GLU A 261 -4.43 -1.55 21.02
N SER A 262 -4.78 -0.62 21.91
CA SER A 262 -6.17 -0.28 22.22
C SER A 262 -6.69 0.90 21.40
N GLU A 263 -5.82 1.81 20.98
CA GLU A 263 -6.19 3.07 20.34
C GLU A 263 -6.36 2.90 18.83
N GLN A 264 -7.49 3.33 18.28
CA GLN A 264 -7.74 3.31 16.83
C GLN A 264 -6.76 4.22 16.07
N HIS A 265 -6.51 5.41 16.62
CA HIS A 265 -5.56 6.39 16.12
C HIS A 265 -4.23 6.27 16.88
N PHE A 266 -3.66 5.06 16.88
CA PHE A 266 -2.33 4.84 17.44
C PHE A 266 -1.30 5.75 16.74
N THR A 267 -0.32 6.24 17.51
CA THR A 267 0.72 7.15 17.00
C THR A 267 2.05 6.45 16.77
N GLU A 268 2.16 5.19 17.16
CA GLU A 268 3.36 4.35 16.99
C GLU A 268 2.98 3.05 16.26
N ALA A 269 3.56 2.88 15.07
CA ALA A 269 3.37 1.72 14.22
C ALA A 269 4.55 0.76 14.34
N ALA A 270 4.25 -0.54 14.43
CA ALA A 270 5.24 -1.61 14.35
C ALA A 270 5.70 -1.89 12.91
N GLU A 271 4.87 -1.51 11.93
CA GLU A 271 5.21 -1.51 10.51
C GLU A 271 4.49 -0.35 9.82
N VAL A 272 5.22 0.38 8.97
CA VAL A 272 4.65 1.31 7.99
C VAL A 272 5.06 0.84 6.61
N ARG A 273 4.09 0.83 5.70
CA ARG A 273 4.28 0.51 4.29
C ARG A 273 3.65 1.63 3.46
N VAL A 274 4.40 2.22 2.55
CA VAL A 274 3.93 3.27 1.63
C VAL A 274 4.30 2.92 0.21
N MET A 275 3.39 3.17 -0.74
CA MET A 275 3.70 3.07 -2.15
C MET A 275 4.77 4.09 -2.52
N GLY A 276 5.83 3.66 -3.21
CA GLY A 276 6.97 4.50 -3.53
C GLY A 276 7.90 3.83 -4.54
N LEU A 277 8.65 4.66 -5.26
CA LEU A 277 9.64 4.24 -6.26
C LEU A 277 11.02 4.00 -5.64
#